data_AF-A0A090L5U4-F1
#
_entry.id   AF-A0A090L5U4-F1
#
_cell.length_a   1.000
_cell.length_b   1.000
_cell.length_c   1.000
_cell.angle_alpha   90.00
_cell.angle_beta   90.00
_cell.angle_gamma   90.00
#
_symmetry.space_group_name_H-M   'P 1'
#
loop_
_entity.id
_entity.type
_entity.pdbx_description
1 polymer ?
#
loop_
_entity_poly.entity_id
_entity_poly.type
_entity_poly.pdbx_seq_one_letter_code
_entity_poly.pdbx_strand_id
1 'polypeptide(L)'
;MVDLDKFISENLTPRPKKNSLSDYLNYVIDYVKNVNRKPVYIQFGIGGGCGLVLGYIFSKTSRLLSIATGVSIVIFQFLIHKGYLRFNETQIERDVRNLKESVLSELGVNDSSIIPKGKDFQTFFKKNVYTFSGLAAGTFIGYGLS
;
A
#
# COMPACT_ATOMS: atom_id res chain seq x y z
N MET A 1 -0.20 -38.31 -40.85
CA MET A 1 -0.58 -38.43 -39.43
C MET A 1 -0.69 -37.02 -38.89
N VAL A 2 -1.89 -36.63 -38.46
CA VAL A 2 -2.18 -35.26 -38.04
C VAL A 2 -1.53 -35.05 -36.67
N ASP A 3 -0.67 -34.05 -36.58
CA ASP A 3 0.13 -33.74 -35.40
C ASP A 3 -0.80 -33.18 -34.31
N LEU A 4 -1.32 -34.11 -33.48
CA LEU A 4 -2.31 -33.83 -32.45
C LEU A 4 -1.78 -32.88 -31.37
N ASP A 5 -0.46 -32.84 -31.17
CA ASP A 5 0.21 -31.94 -30.23
C ASP A 5 0.13 -30.47 -30.67
N LYS A 6 0.27 -30.20 -31.98
CA LYS A 6 0.16 -28.85 -32.54
C LYS A 6 -1.25 -28.29 -32.43
N PHE A 7 -2.27 -29.14 -32.60
CA PHE A 7 -3.68 -28.76 -32.43
C PHE A 7 -4.09 -28.54 -30.97
N ILE A 8 -3.45 -29.22 -30.02
CA ILE A 8 -3.72 -29.05 -28.58
C ILE A 8 -3.07 -27.77 -28.05
N SER A 9 -1.86 -27.40 -28.51
CA SER A 9 -1.21 -26.15 -28.10
C SER A 9 -1.89 -24.88 -28.65
N GLU A 10 -2.60 -24.95 -29.78
CA GLU A 10 -3.27 -23.81 -30.42
C GLU A 10 -4.67 -23.53 -29.84
N ASN A 11 -5.37 -24.54 -29.28
CA ASN A 11 -6.71 -24.41 -28.71
C ASN A 11 -6.76 -24.20 -27.18
N LEU A 12 -5.61 -24.12 -26.49
CA LEU A 12 -5.53 -23.86 -25.05
C LEU A 12 -5.38 -22.37 -24.69
N THR A 13 -5.65 -21.45 -25.62
CA THR A 13 -5.84 -20.03 -25.30
C THR A 13 -7.33 -19.70 -25.18
N PRO A 14 -7.93 -19.67 -23.98
CA PRO A 14 -9.13 -18.89 -23.81
C PRO A 14 -8.73 -17.42 -23.98
N ARG A 15 -9.09 -16.79 -25.09
CA ARG A 15 -9.10 -15.32 -25.19
C ARG A 15 -10.13 -14.84 -24.18
N PRO A 16 -9.76 -14.16 -23.07
CA PRO A 16 -10.76 -13.62 -22.17
C PRO A 16 -11.47 -12.48 -22.88
N LYS A 17 -12.70 -12.76 -23.32
CA LYS A 17 -13.66 -11.77 -23.82
C LYS A 17 -13.94 -10.80 -22.66
N LYS A 18 -13.34 -9.61 -22.77
CA LYS A 18 -13.47 -8.44 -21.88
C LYS A 18 -14.96 -8.15 -21.60
N ASN A 19 -15.26 -7.66 -20.39
CA ASN A 19 -16.27 -6.61 -20.11
C ASN A 19 -16.25 -6.02 -18.69
N SER A 20 -15.60 -6.63 -17.67
CA SER A 20 -15.64 -6.08 -16.32
C SER A 20 -14.29 -6.08 -15.60
N LEU A 21 -13.98 -4.96 -14.93
CA LEU A 21 -12.87 -4.85 -13.96
C LEU A 21 -12.94 -5.96 -12.92
N SER A 22 -14.14 -6.42 -12.58
CA SER A 22 -14.34 -7.53 -11.65
C SER A 22 -13.72 -8.84 -12.16
N ASP A 23 -13.73 -9.12 -13.46
CA ASP A 23 -13.17 -10.38 -13.99
C ASP A 23 -11.64 -10.32 -14.04
N TYR A 24 -11.08 -9.14 -14.29
CA TYR A 24 -9.64 -8.91 -14.20
C TYR A 24 -9.16 -8.93 -12.74
N LEU A 25 -9.92 -8.32 -11.82
CA LEU A 25 -9.66 -8.38 -10.39
C LEU A 25 -9.80 -9.81 -9.87
N ASN A 26 -10.81 -10.57 -10.30
CA ASN A 26 -10.99 -11.97 -9.92
C ASN A 26 -9.89 -12.86 -10.50
N TYR A 27 -9.42 -12.59 -11.72
CA TYR A 27 -8.25 -13.26 -12.29
C TYR A 27 -6.98 -12.95 -11.48
N VAL A 28 -6.74 -11.67 -11.16
CA VAL A 28 -5.58 -11.26 -10.35
C VAL A 28 -5.68 -11.83 -8.94
N ILE A 29 -6.85 -11.82 -8.33
CA ILE A 29 -7.09 -12.38 -6.99
C ILE A 29 -6.94 -13.90 -7.01
N ASP A 30 -7.45 -14.60 -8.01
CA ASP A 30 -7.26 -16.06 -8.16
C ASP A 30 -5.78 -16.41 -8.41
N TYR A 31 -5.09 -15.59 -9.20
CA TYR A 31 -3.65 -15.71 -9.47
C TYR A 31 -2.78 -15.45 -8.23
N VAL A 32 -3.15 -14.46 -7.41
CA VAL A 32 -2.51 -14.14 -6.12
C VAL A 32 -2.84 -15.20 -5.06
N LYS A 33 -4.08 -15.72 -5.05
CA LYS A 33 -4.54 -16.77 -4.12
C LYS A 33 -3.83 -18.10 -4.36
N ASN A 34 -3.51 -18.41 -5.62
CA ASN A 34 -2.72 -19.58 -6.02
C ASN A 34 -1.20 -19.33 -6.02
N VAL A 35 -0.72 -18.17 -5.54
CA VAL A 35 0.72 -17.82 -5.54
C VAL A 35 1.55 -18.64 -4.55
N ASN A 36 0.90 -19.32 -3.60
CA ASN A 36 1.56 -20.20 -2.62
C ASN A 36 2.25 -21.43 -3.26
N ARG A 37 1.95 -21.73 -4.53
CA ARG A 37 2.56 -22.80 -5.34
C ARG A 37 3.45 -22.26 -6.48
N LYS A 38 3.58 -20.94 -6.64
CA LYS A 38 4.24 -20.30 -7.79
C LYS A 38 5.61 -19.70 -7.42
N PRO A 39 6.54 -19.62 -8.38
CA PRO A 39 7.92 -19.20 -8.15
C PRO A 39 8.08 -17.73 -7.75
N VAL A 40 9.18 -17.45 -7.04
CA VAL A 40 9.53 -16.19 -6.35
C VAL A 40 9.38 -14.94 -7.24
N TYR A 41 9.66 -15.06 -8.54
CA TYR A 41 9.61 -13.93 -9.49
C TYR A 41 8.19 -13.37 -9.69
N ILE A 42 7.14 -14.18 -9.55
CA ILE A 42 5.75 -13.72 -9.65
C ILE A 42 5.34 -12.94 -8.39
N GLN A 43 5.74 -13.43 -7.21
CA GLN A 43 5.48 -12.75 -5.94
C GLN A 43 6.19 -11.38 -5.89
N PHE A 44 7.43 -11.33 -6.37
CA PHE A 44 8.19 -10.09 -6.50
C PHE A 44 7.59 -9.14 -7.54
N GLY A 45 7.10 -9.65 -8.68
CA GLY A 45 6.47 -8.84 -9.72
C GLY A 45 5.16 -8.18 -9.27
N ILE A 46 4.31 -8.91 -8.53
CA ILE A 46 3.07 -8.37 -7.95
C ILE A 46 3.39 -7.32 -6.88
N GLY A 47 4.34 -7.62 -5.98
CA GLY A 47 4.83 -6.68 -4.98
C GLY A 47 5.39 -5.41 -5.63
N GLY A 48 6.27 -5.55 -6.61
CA GLY A 48 6.92 -4.45 -7.32
C GLY A 48 5.95 -3.60 -8.15
N GLY A 49 5.02 -4.21 -8.90
CA GLY A 49 4.01 -3.48 -9.65
C GLY A 49 3.08 -2.67 -8.74
N CYS A 50 2.60 -3.27 -7.65
CA CYS A 50 1.81 -2.57 -6.64
C CYS A 50 2.61 -1.46 -5.97
N GLY A 51 3.88 -1.74 -5.61
CA GLY A 51 4.81 -0.80 -5.02
C GLY A 51 5.08 0.41 -5.92
N LEU A 52 5.25 0.21 -7.23
CA LEU A 52 5.47 1.29 -8.21
C LEU A 52 4.29 2.26 -8.29
N VAL A 53 3.07 1.73 -8.40
CA VAL A 53 1.84 2.55 -8.45
C VAL A 53 1.65 3.30 -7.13
N LEU A 54 1.84 2.62 -6.01
CA LEU A 54 1.74 3.22 -4.68
C LEU A 54 2.80 4.32 -4.49
N GLY A 55 4.05 4.07 -4.87
CA GLY A 55 5.15 5.03 -4.80
C GLY A 55 4.93 6.27 -5.66
N TYR A 56 4.35 6.10 -6.85
CA TYR A 56 4.01 7.22 -7.72
C TYR A 56 2.93 8.14 -7.12
N ILE A 57 1.84 7.56 -6.59
CA ILE A 57 0.78 8.33 -5.94
C ILE A 57 1.30 9.01 -4.67
N PHE A 58 2.08 8.28 -3.87
CA PHE A 58 2.66 8.79 -2.63
C PHE A 58 3.67 9.93 -2.88
N SER A 59 4.48 9.85 -3.94
CA SER A 59 5.42 10.91 -4.30
C SER A 59 4.69 12.22 -4.63
N LYS A 60 3.59 12.16 -5.38
CA LYS A 60 2.76 13.35 -5.67
C LYS A 60 2.15 13.96 -4.42
N THR A 61 1.54 13.15 -3.55
CA THR A 61 0.93 13.65 -2.33
C THR A 61 1.97 14.18 -1.35
N SER A 62 3.12 13.53 -1.22
CA SER A 62 4.20 13.96 -0.31
C SER A 62 4.86 15.26 -0.76
N ARG A 63 5.01 15.52 -2.06
CA ARG A 63 5.48 16.83 -2.57
C ARG A 63 4.52 17.96 -2.18
N LEU A 64 3.22 17.76 -2.38
CA LEU A 64 2.20 18.74 -2.00
C LEU A 64 2.16 18.93 -0.48
N LEU A 65 2.22 17.84 0.28
CA LEU A 65 2.27 17.88 1.74
C LEU A 65 3.54 18.58 2.23
N SER A 66 4.70 18.34 1.62
CA SER A 66 5.97 18.98 2.01
C SER A 66 5.93 20.49 1.78
N ILE A 67 5.36 20.94 0.65
CA ILE A 67 5.15 22.36 0.38
C ILE A 67 4.17 22.94 1.41
N ALA A 68 3.04 22.27 1.64
CA ALA A 68 2.03 22.72 2.61
C ALA A 68 2.61 22.81 4.03
N THR A 69 3.35 21.80 4.47
CA THR A 69 4.03 21.78 5.77
C THR A 69 5.11 22.85 5.85
N GLY A 70 5.92 23.04 4.80
CA GLY A 70 6.94 24.10 4.77
C GLY A 70 6.33 25.50 4.88
N VAL A 71 5.28 25.78 4.12
CA VAL A 71 4.54 27.04 4.17
C VAL A 71 3.88 27.23 5.55
N SER A 72 3.28 26.18 6.09
CA SER A 72 2.66 26.20 7.42
C SER A 72 3.66 26.58 8.51
N ILE A 73 4.87 26.01 8.47
CA ILE A 73 5.93 26.28 9.45
C ILE A 73 6.41 27.73 9.36
N VAL A 74 6.62 28.27 8.16
CA VAL A 74 7.07 29.66 7.97
C VAL A 74 6.04 30.65 8.51
N ILE A 75 4.75 30.44 8.21
CA ILE A 75 3.65 31.25 8.74
C ILE A 75 3.63 31.15 10.28
N PHE A 76 3.76 29.94 10.82
CA PHE A 76 3.78 29.69 12.26
C PHE A 76 4.94 30.43 12.95
N GLN A 77 6.15 30.40 12.38
CA GLN A 77 7.30 31.15 12.89
C GLN A 77 7.05 32.66 12.90
N PHE A 78 6.45 33.20 11.84
CA PHE A 78 6.10 34.62 11.76
C PHE A 78 5.06 35.02 12.83
N LEU A 79 4.04 34.19 13.06
CA LEU A 79 3.01 34.46 14.06
C LEU A 79 3.56 34.38 15.49
N ILE A 80 4.49 33.46 15.77
CA ILE A 80 5.18 33.39 17.06
C ILE A 80 6.06 34.63 17.26
N HIS A 81 6.84 35.04 16.26
CA HIS A 81 7.72 36.20 16.36
C HIS A 81 6.95 37.51 16.56
N LYS A 82 5.73 37.63 16.00
CA LYS A 82 4.83 38.75 16.25
C LYS A 82 3.96 38.63 17.52
N GLY A 83 4.08 37.52 18.26
CA GLY A 83 3.41 37.34 19.56
C GLY A 83 1.91 37.01 19.50
N TYR A 84 1.38 36.59 18.35
CA TYR A 84 -0.07 36.37 18.16
C TYR A 84 -0.56 34.95 18.52
N LEU A 85 0.33 33.96 18.63
CA LEU A 85 -0.05 32.56 18.87
C LEU A 85 0.26 32.11 20.30
N ARG A 86 -0.77 31.94 21.13
CA ARG A 86 -0.66 31.14 22.36
C ARG A 86 -0.99 29.70 22.03
N PHE A 87 0.03 28.84 22.11
CA PHE A 87 -0.08 27.41 21.87
C PHE A 87 -0.89 26.77 23.00
N ASN A 88 -2.10 26.30 22.71
CA ASN A 88 -3.02 25.75 23.71
C ASN A 88 -3.03 24.22 23.61
N GLU A 89 -2.02 23.58 24.22
CA GLU A 89 -1.79 22.13 24.14
C GLU A 89 -3.00 21.28 24.56
N THR A 90 -3.75 21.75 25.55
CA THR A 90 -4.90 21.04 26.11
C THR A 90 -6.04 20.82 25.12
N GLN A 91 -6.22 21.70 24.13
CA GLN A 91 -7.22 21.49 23.08
C GLN A 91 -6.73 20.45 22.06
N ILE A 92 -5.46 20.51 21.68
CA ILE A 92 -4.84 19.55 20.75
C ILE A 92 -4.87 18.15 21.35
N GLU A 93 -4.49 17.99 22.62
CA GLU A 93 -4.54 16.69 23.30
C GLU A 93 -5.96 16.12 23.39
N ARG A 94 -6.95 16.99 23.63
CA ARG A 94 -8.36 16.58 23.68
C ARG A 94 -8.85 16.14 22.31
N ASP A 95 -8.51 16.87 21.26
CA ASP A 95 -8.88 16.53 19.89
C ASP A 95 -8.19 15.26 19.42
N VAL A 96 -6.90 15.11 19.70
CA VAL A 96 -6.15 13.88 19.40
C VAL A 96 -6.72 12.68 20.16
N ARG A 97 -7.09 12.86 21.44
CA ARG A 97 -7.73 11.79 22.23
C ARG A 97 -9.10 11.42 21.68
N ASN A 98 -9.93 12.41 21.36
CA ASN A 98 -11.25 12.18 20.77
C ASN A 98 -11.14 11.46 19.41
N LEU A 99 -10.21 11.88 18.55
CA LEU A 99 -9.95 11.23 17.27
C LEU A 99 -9.43 9.81 17.46
N LYS A 100 -8.53 9.59 18.42
CA LYS A 100 -8.04 8.24 18.76
C LYS A 100 -9.19 7.35 19.21
N GLU A 101 -10.08 7.85 20.05
CA GLU A 101 -11.25 7.11 20.51
C GLU A 101 -12.24 6.82 19.37
N SER A 102 -12.51 7.78 18.50
CA SER A 102 -13.38 7.58 17.32
C SER A 102 -12.79 6.58 16.31
N VAL A 103 -11.49 6.63 16.06
CA VAL A 103 -10.83 5.66 15.16
C VAL A 103 -10.83 4.27 15.78
N LEU A 104 -10.58 4.17 17.09
CA LEU A 104 -10.62 2.88 17.79
C LEU A 104 -12.04 2.28 17.83
N SER A 105 -13.07 3.12 17.96
CA SER A 105 -14.46 2.68 17.94
C SER A 105 -14.95 2.29 16.54
N GLU A 106 -14.58 3.05 15.49
CA GLU A 106 -14.90 2.71 14.10
C GLU A 106 -14.22 1.42 13.64
N LEU A 107 -12.97 1.20 14.06
CA LEU A 107 -12.25 -0.02 13.72
C LEU A 107 -12.70 -1.23 14.57
N GLY A 108 -13.60 -1.04 15.53
CA GLY A 108 -14.09 -2.10 16.42
C GLY A 108 -12.96 -2.78 17.22
N VAL A 109 -11.84 -2.08 17.43
CA VAL A 109 -10.63 -2.63 18.04
C VAL A 109 -10.80 -2.59 19.55
N ASN A 110 -11.64 -3.48 20.05
CA ASN A 110 -11.64 -3.84 21.46
C ASN A 110 -10.55 -4.90 21.65
N ASP A 111 -9.45 -4.48 22.27
CA ASP A 111 -8.35 -5.33 22.74
C ASP A 111 -7.44 -5.99 21.67
N SER A 112 -6.20 -5.49 21.60
CA SER A 112 -4.89 -6.21 21.58
C SER A 112 -4.66 -7.46 20.70
N SER A 113 -5.62 -7.88 19.88
CA SER A 113 -5.64 -9.16 19.15
C SER A 113 -5.28 -9.03 17.67
N ILE A 114 -5.37 -7.82 17.11
CA ILE A 114 -5.07 -7.54 15.69
C ILE A 114 -3.71 -6.84 15.51
N ILE A 115 -3.06 -6.41 16.59
CA ILE A 115 -1.64 -6.04 16.53
C ILE A 115 -0.87 -7.36 16.63
N PRO A 116 -0.38 -7.93 15.52
CA PRO A 116 0.39 -9.17 15.59
C PRO A 116 1.52 -8.96 16.58
N LYS A 117 1.60 -9.81 17.60
CA LYS A 117 2.72 -9.77 18.56
C LYS A 117 4.00 -9.74 17.72
N GLY A 118 5.01 -8.96 18.11
CA GLY A 118 6.18 -8.71 17.24
C GLY A 118 6.85 -9.96 16.64
N LYS A 119 6.73 -11.11 17.31
CA LYS A 119 7.10 -12.45 16.85
C LYS A 119 6.29 -12.98 15.66
N ASP A 120 4.99 -12.76 15.65
CA ASP A 120 4.10 -13.13 14.54
C ASP A 120 4.39 -12.21 13.35
N PHE A 121 4.51 -10.90 13.58
CA PHE A 121 4.88 -9.93 12.53
C PHE A 121 6.21 -10.28 11.86
N GLN A 122 7.26 -10.63 12.64
CA GLN A 122 8.54 -11.07 12.08
C GLN A 122 8.41 -12.37 11.27
N THR A 123 7.56 -13.31 11.71
CA THR A 123 7.33 -14.56 10.99
C THR A 123 6.58 -14.32 9.68
N PHE A 124 5.58 -13.42 9.68
CA PHE A 124 4.90 -12.96 8.48
C PHE A 124 5.83 -12.21 7.53
N PHE A 125 6.72 -11.37 8.06
CA PHE A 125 7.68 -10.60 7.27
C PHE A 125 8.73 -11.53 6.64
N LYS A 126 9.28 -12.48 7.40
CA LYS A 126 10.20 -13.50 6.87
C LYS A 126 9.54 -14.37 5.80
N LYS A 127 8.28 -14.76 6.00
CA LYS A 127 7.54 -15.59 5.04
C LYS A 127 7.21 -14.85 3.74
N ASN A 128 7.06 -13.53 3.78
CA ASN A 128 6.69 -12.69 2.63
C ASN A 128 7.81 -11.71 2.23
N VAL A 129 9.05 -11.98 2.62
CA VAL A 129 10.18 -11.06 2.43
C VAL A 129 10.40 -10.71 0.96
N TYR A 130 10.13 -11.63 0.05
CA TYR A 130 10.22 -11.41 -1.40
C TYR A 130 9.14 -10.45 -1.92
N THR A 131 7.90 -10.59 -1.43
CA THR A 131 6.82 -9.67 -1.77
C THR A 131 7.06 -8.28 -1.17
N PHE A 132 7.51 -8.21 0.09
CA PHE A 132 7.83 -6.93 0.75
C PHE A 132 9.04 -6.24 0.15
N SER A 133 10.09 -6.99 -0.22
CA SER A 133 11.26 -6.42 -0.90
C SER A 133 10.91 -5.94 -2.31
N GLY A 134 10.08 -6.69 -3.04
CA GLY A 134 9.54 -6.25 -4.32
C GLY A 134 8.70 -4.98 -4.18
N LEU A 135 7.81 -4.93 -3.18
CA LEU A 135 7.00 -3.74 -2.88
C LEU A 135 7.88 -2.55 -2.50
N ALA A 136 8.83 -2.73 -1.58
CA ALA A 136 9.75 -1.67 -1.18
C ALA A 136 10.56 -1.15 -2.38
N ALA A 137 11.20 -2.06 -3.14
CA ALA A 137 11.97 -1.69 -4.33
C ALA A 137 11.09 -0.98 -5.38
N GLY A 138 9.88 -1.49 -5.62
CA GLY A 138 8.90 -0.86 -6.51
C GLY A 138 8.50 0.52 -6.02
N THR A 139 8.25 0.71 -4.73
CA THR A 139 7.92 2.01 -4.14
C THR A 139 9.08 3.00 -4.26
N PHE A 140 10.31 2.60 -4.03
CA PHE A 140 11.49 3.45 -4.22
C PHE A 140 11.69 3.85 -5.68
N ILE A 141 11.56 2.91 -6.60
CA ILE A 141 11.62 3.19 -8.05
C ILE A 141 10.48 4.11 -8.47
N GLY A 142 9.27 3.88 -7.98
CA GLY A 142 8.09 4.69 -8.29
C GLY A 142 8.18 6.10 -7.72
N TYR A 143 8.82 6.26 -6.57
CA TYR A 143 9.14 7.56 -5.99
C TYR A 143 10.17 8.32 -6.83
N GLY A 144 11.23 7.65 -7.30
CA GLY A 144 12.28 8.24 -8.13
C GLY A 144 11.88 8.55 -9.58
N LEU A 145 10.86 7.85 -10.11
CA LEU A 145 10.29 8.12 -11.45
C LEU A 145 9.21 9.23 -11.44
N SER A 146 8.74 9.68 -10.28
CA SER A 146 7.78 10.78 -10.13
C SER A 146 8.49 12.13 -10.04
#